data_AF-A0A7V9Q8B7-F1
#
_entry.id   AF-A0A7V9Q8B7-F1
#
_cell.length_a   1.000
_cell.length_b   1.000
_cell.length_c   1.000
_cell.angle_alpha   90.00
_cell.angle_beta   90.00
_cell.angle_gamma   90.00
#
_symmetry.space_group_name_H-M   'P 1'
#
loop_
_entity.id
_entity.type
_entity.pdbx_description
1 polymer ?
#
loop_
_entity_poly.entity_id
_entity_poly.type
_entity_poly.pdbx_seq_one_letter_code
_entity_poly.pdbx_strand_id
1 'polypeptide(L)' 'ELGLDVERVRAAVAENRYASKVERDMKDGQSLGVSKTPTFFVNGRVLMRFSQQDLKSLIDEELKN' A
#
# COMPACT_ATOMS: atom_id res chain seq x y z
N GLU A 1 10.80 21.56 5.70
CA GLU A 1 11.65 20.48 5.15
C GLU A 1 11.45 19.21 5.96
N LEU A 2 11.66 18.02 5.37
CA LEU A 2 11.38 16.72 6.01
C LEU A 2 12.45 16.24 7.01
N GLY A 3 13.53 17.02 7.25
CA GLY A 3 14.60 16.66 8.19
C GLY A 3 15.36 15.37 7.82
N LEU A 4 15.39 15.03 6.53
CA LEU A 4 15.93 13.76 6.04
C LEU A 4 17.45 13.82 5.88
N ASP A 5 18.13 12.79 6.38
CA ASP A 5 19.54 12.56 6.06
C ASP A 5 19.66 11.91 4.68
N VAL A 6 19.99 12.74 3.68
CA VAL A 6 20.06 12.33 2.27
C VAL A 6 21.16 11.30 2.03
N GLU A 7 22.30 11.42 2.70
CA GLU A 7 23.43 10.52 2.52
C GLU A 7 23.10 9.13 3.08
N ARG A 8 22.44 9.08 4.24
CA ARG A 8 21.93 7.82 4.79
C ARG A 8 20.93 7.13 3.86
N VAL A 9 20.07 7.90 3.21
CA VAL A 9 19.09 7.36 2.25
C VAL A 9 19.80 6.81 1.01
N ARG A 10 20.74 7.55 0.43
CA ARG A 10 21.54 7.10 -0.72
C ARG A 10 22.29 5.81 -0.42
N ALA A 11 22.94 5.73 0.75
CA ALA A 11 23.63 4.52 1.20
C ALA A 11 22.66 3.33 1.32
N ALA A 12 21.50 3.52 1.96
CA ALA A 12 20.51 2.46 2.10
C ALA A 12 19.97 1.94 0.76
N VAL A 13 19.83 2.82 -0.25
CA VAL A 13 19.45 2.43 -1.62
C VAL A 13 20.58 1.67 -2.29
N ALA A 14 21.82 2.17 -2.24
CA ALA A 14 22.98 1.55 -2.86
C ALA A 14 23.29 0.15 -2.30
N GLU A 15 23.10 -0.03 -0.99
CA GLU A 15 23.24 -1.32 -0.30
C GLU A 15 22.06 -2.27 -0.51
N ASN A 16 21.00 -1.82 -1.20
CA ASN A 16 19.75 -2.54 -1.33
C ASN A 16 19.19 -2.98 0.05
N ARG A 17 19.36 -2.13 1.07
CA ARG A 17 19.20 -2.47 2.49
C ARG A 17 17.80 -2.99 2.86
N TYR A 18 16.79 -2.61 2.09
CA TYR A 18 15.39 -2.99 2.32
C TYR A 18 14.82 -3.94 1.26
N ALA A 19 15.67 -4.57 0.43
CA ALA A 19 15.25 -5.48 -0.64
C ALA A 19 14.22 -6.52 -0.17
N SER A 20 14.52 -7.21 0.94
CA SER A 20 13.64 -8.25 1.47
C SER A 20 12.29 -7.70 1.93
N LYS A 21 12.21 -6.43 2.35
CA LYS A 21 10.92 -5.79 2.65
C LYS A 21 10.14 -5.55 1.37
N VAL A 22 10.78 -5.00 0.34
CA VAL A 22 10.16 -4.75 -0.97
C VAL A 22 9.65 -6.06 -1.58
N GLU A 23 10.43 -7.13 -1.54
CA GLU A 23 10.03 -8.45 -2.02
C GLU A 23 8.83 -9.04 -1.27
N ARG A 24 8.77 -8.86 0.05
CA ARG A 24 7.61 -9.28 0.85
C ARG A 24 6.37 -8.49 0.45
N ASP A 25 6.47 -7.16 0.41
CA ASP A 25 5.36 -6.29 0.05
C ASP A 25 4.83 -6.61 -1.38
N MET A 26 5.72 -6.95 -2.32
CA MET A 26 5.37 -7.42 -3.67
C MET A 26 4.62 -8.76 -3.66
N LYS A 27 5.08 -9.73 -2.87
CA LYS A 27 4.41 -11.04 -2.71
C LYS A 27 3.04 -10.90 -2.06
N ASP A 28 2.93 -10.03 -1.06
CA ASP A 28 1.66 -9.75 -0.39
C ASP A 28 0.63 -9.20 -1.40
N GLY A 29 1.01 -8.22 -2.22
CA GLY A 29 0.15 -7.68 -3.28
C GLY A 29 -0.29 -8.75 -4.29
N GLN A 30 0.64 -9.61 -4.74
CA GLN A 30 0.33 -10.72 -5.64
C GLN A 30 -0.63 -11.73 -4.99
N SER A 31 -0.41 -12.08 -3.72
CA SER A 31 -1.26 -13.01 -2.97
C SER A 31 -2.69 -12.48 -2.78
N LEU A 32 -2.85 -11.15 -2.70
CA LEU A 32 -4.13 -10.45 -2.64
C LEU A 32 -4.76 -10.20 -4.02
N GLY A 33 -4.13 -10.68 -5.10
CA GLY A 33 -4.63 -10.51 -6.48
C GLY A 33 -4.51 -9.09 -7.03
N VAL A 34 -3.65 -8.25 -6.44
CA VAL A 34 -3.42 -6.87 -6.91
C VAL A 34 -2.71 -6.90 -8.27
N SER A 35 -3.40 -6.42 -9.31
CA SER A 35 -2.87 -6.37 -10.69
C SER A 35 -2.64 -4.95 -11.21
N LYS A 36 -3.11 -3.92 -10.47
CA LYS A 36 -2.99 -2.51 -10.85
C LYS A 36 -2.94 -1.61 -9.62
N THR A 37 -2.31 -0.45 -9.78
CA THR A 37 -2.21 0.58 -8.74
C THR A 37 -2.96 1.85 -9.15
N PRO A 38 -3.66 2.54 -8.23
CA PRO A 38 -3.88 2.13 -6.85
C PRO A 38 -4.98 1.05 -6.75
N THR A 39 -4.84 0.15 -5.78
CA THR A 39 -5.89 -0.76 -5.31
C THR A 39 -6.09 -0.51 -3.82
N PHE A 40 -7.33 -0.29 -3.39
CA PHE A 40 -7.68 -0.03 -1.99
C PHE A 40 -8.43 -1.22 -1.41
N PHE A 41 -8.19 -1.46 -0.12
CA PHE A 41 -8.92 -2.44 0.66
C PHE A 41 -9.54 -1.74 1.88
N VAL A 42 -10.74 -2.15 2.26
CA VAL A 42 -11.39 -1.78 3.52
C VAL A 42 -11.73 -3.09 4.22
N ASN A 43 -11.07 -3.37 5.35
CA ASN A 43 -11.22 -4.62 6.11
C ASN A 43 -11.18 -5.90 5.26
N GLY A 44 -10.34 -5.92 4.21
CA GLY A 44 -10.18 -7.07 3.31
C GLY A 44 -11.07 -7.04 2.06
N ARG A 45 -12.03 -6.12 1.95
CA ARG A 45 -12.84 -5.92 0.73
C ARG A 45 -12.17 -4.93 -0.23
N VAL A 46 -12.08 -5.31 -1.50
CA VAL A 46 -11.51 -4.46 -2.56
C VAL A 46 -12.47 -3.34 -2.96
N LEU A 47 -11.96 -2.12 -3.06
CA LEU A 47 -12.69 -0.99 -3.64
C LEU A 47 -12.71 -1.08 -5.17
N MET A 48 -13.86 -1.45 -5.74
CA MET A 48 -13.99 -1.69 -7.18
C MET A 48 -13.99 -0.42 -8.04
N ARG A 49 -14.52 0.68 -7.50
CA ARG A 49 -14.61 1.99 -8.16
C ARG A 49 -13.84 3.00 -7.35
N PHE A 50 -12.90 3.68 -7.99
CA PHE A 50 -12.04 4.63 -7.30
C PHE A 50 -12.70 5.99 -7.20
N SER A 51 -13.47 6.20 -6.14
CA SER A 51 -14.03 7.50 -5.77
C SER A 51 -14.09 7.65 -4.24
N GLN A 52 -14.10 8.90 -3.76
CA GLN A 52 -14.29 9.18 -2.34
C GLN A 52 -15.62 8.64 -1.82
N GLN A 53 -16.68 8.75 -2.62
CA GLN A 53 -18.02 8.29 -2.23
C GLN A 53 -18.04 6.77 -2.10
N ASP A 54 -17.47 6.04 -3.05
CA ASP A 54 -17.41 4.57 -2.98
C ASP A 54 -16.58 4.10 -1.79
N LEU A 55 -15.44 4.76 -1.51
CA LEU A 55 -14.63 4.47 -0.33
C LEU A 55 -15.42 4.71 0.96
N LYS A 56 -16.12 5.84 1.07
CA LYS A 56 -16.94 6.15 2.25
C LYS A 56 -18.05 5.11 2.43
N SER A 57 -18.77 4.78 1.37
CA SER A 57 -19.84 3.78 1.41
C SER A 57 -19.32 2.43 1.88
N LEU A 58 -18.16 1.99 1.36
CA LEU A 58 -17.56 0.72 1.76
C LEU A 58 -17.12 0.72 3.24
N ILE A 59 -16.58 1.83 3.75
CA ILE A 59 -16.28 1.98 5.18
C ILE A 59 -17.55 1.95 6.04
N ASP A 60 -18.59 2.68 5.64
CA ASP A 60 -19.86 2.72 6.38
C ASP A 60 -20.56 1.34 6.40
N GLU A 61 -20.38 0.52 5.37
CA GLU A 61 -20.84 -0.88 5.34
C GLU A 61 -20.06 -1.74 6.35
N GLU A 62 -18.73 -1.65 6.36
CA GLU A 62 -17.88 -2.46 7.25
C GLU A 62 -18.01 -2.09 8.74
N LEU A 63 -18.48 -0.88 9.06
CA LEU A 63 -18.75 -0.45 10.44
C LEU A 63 -20.11 -0.93 11.00
N LYS A 64 -21.02 -1.41 10.14
CA LYS A 64 -22.36 -1.90 10.56
C LYS A 64 -22.37 -3.40 10.87
N ASN A 65 -21.32 -4.11 10.50
CA ASN A 65 -21.11 -5.53 10.77
C ASN A 65 -20.58 -5.75 12.19
#